data_AF-L0PED2-F1
#
_entry.id   AF-L0PED2-F1
#
_cell.length_a   1.000
_cell.length_b   1.000
_cell.length_c   1.000
_cell.angle_alpha   90.00
_cell.angle_beta   90.00
_cell.angle_gamma   90.00
#
_symmetry.space_group_name_H-M   'P 1'
#
loop_
_entity.id
_entity.type
_entity.pdbx_description
1 polymer ?
#
loop_
_entity_poly.entity_id
_entity_poly.type
_entity_poly.pdbx_seq_one_letter_code
_entity_poly.pdbx_strand_id
1 'polypeptide(L)'
;MKKILFVRNTFQHTANSVQIVQTRKYSSEFKSNTFFKKALPIHLESQELSSRHVLEKALKPHKTNEILIKCTEFDASGGVKVVSGEFKKADLCSKHGLLPRDLRKIDTGIQSLVPSILVRKSSILINLLHIRALLKADAVLLFNVYGSTDTHTQSVFMYDLEGKLRQGSKAMGGLPYEFRALEAILISVSTALNAEMKFLNSLVKEVLLQLEEDINREHEDLAAMYLTEKQQGKIRPLNQHDEIELLLESYLKQTDEIVQSVNNLVSNIKNTEEIVNIVLDANRNSLMLMELKVSILTLAVSSGAIISGLLGMNLKNFMEHLPYAFAGISSLVFTIATIVGIFGLKKIKKIQRLTLWGKDHMIVKR
;
A
#
# COMPACT_ATOMS: atom_id res chain seq x y z
N MET A 1 12.58 42.85 15.76
CA MET A 1 12.11 41.96 14.67
C MET A 1 12.91 42.00 13.35
N LYS A 2 14.06 42.70 13.25
CA LYS A 2 14.97 42.61 12.08
C LYS A 2 16.24 41.75 12.27
N LYS A 3 16.54 41.28 13.50
CA LYS A 3 17.70 40.39 13.79
C LYS A 3 17.41 38.88 13.63
N ILE A 4 16.15 38.45 13.61
CA ILE A 4 15.77 37.02 13.44
C ILE A 4 15.73 36.60 11.96
N LEU A 5 15.51 37.55 11.04
CA LEU A 5 15.52 37.29 9.60
C LEU A 5 16.94 37.16 9.00
N PHE A 6 17.96 37.75 9.63
CA PHE A 6 19.35 37.65 9.15
C PHE A 6 19.98 36.30 9.50
N VAL A 7 19.71 35.74 10.69
CA VAL A 7 20.25 34.43 11.12
C VAL A 7 19.67 33.27 10.30
N ARG A 8 18.42 33.37 9.86
CA ARG A 8 17.75 32.33 9.06
C ARG A 8 18.26 32.25 7.62
N ASN A 9 18.59 33.38 6.98
CA ASN A 9 19.12 33.38 5.62
C ASN A 9 20.61 32.96 5.55
N THR A 10 21.41 33.25 6.58
CA THR A 10 22.82 32.84 6.61
C THR A 10 23.00 31.35 6.86
N PHE A 11 22.12 30.70 7.65
CA PHE A 11 22.14 29.25 7.88
C PHE A 11 21.70 28.42 6.65
N GLN A 12 20.86 29.00 5.79
CA GLN A 12 20.31 28.31 4.61
C GLN A 12 21.29 28.33 3.41
N HIS A 13 22.17 29.33 3.35
CA HIS A 13 23.24 29.40 2.35
C HIS A 13 24.44 28.52 2.70
N THR A 14 24.83 28.39 3.98
CA THR A 14 25.91 27.49 4.40
C THR A 14 25.53 26.00 4.31
N ALA A 15 24.27 25.64 4.59
CA ALA A 15 23.79 24.26 4.45
C ALA A 15 23.81 23.75 2.99
N ASN A 16 23.49 24.62 2.02
CA ASN A 16 23.52 24.26 0.59
C ASN A 16 24.95 24.19 0.02
N SER A 17 25.91 24.98 0.52
CA SER A 17 27.31 24.88 0.10
C SER A 17 28.04 23.66 0.67
N VAL A 18 27.63 23.13 1.83
CA VAL A 18 28.24 21.93 2.43
C VAL A 18 27.76 20.63 1.75
N GLN A 19 26.49 20.56 1.32
CA GLN A 19 25.97 19.42 0.56
C GLN A 19 26.57 19.28 -0.86
N ILE A 20 26.97 20.38 -1.50
CA ILE A 20 27.54 20.38 -2.86
C ILE A 20 29.04 20.02 -2.86
N VAL A 21 29.73 20.21 -1.73
CA VAL A 21 31.18 19.89 -1.62
C VAL A 21 31.40 18.45 -1.15
N GLN A 22 30.53 17.87 -0.32
CA GLN A 22 30.63 16.44 0.09
C GLN A 22 30.26 15.46 -1.04
N THR A 23 29.33 15.81 -1.92
CA THR A 23 28.96 14.99 -3.09
C THR A 23 30.04 14.95 -4.18
N ARG A 24 31.00 15.89 -4.19
CA ARG A 24 32.13 15.89 -5.14
C ARG A 24 33.33 15.07 -4.67
N LYS A 25 33.54 14.86 -3.36
CA LYS A 25 34.64 14.03 -2.84
C LYS A 25 34.32 12.53 -2.85
N TYR A 26 33.07 12.15 -2.62
CA TYR A 26 32.62 10.75 -2.78
C TYR A 26 32.61 10.27 -4.25
N SER A 27 32.63 11.20 -5.21
CA SER A 27 32.69 10.90 -6.64
C SER A 27 34.10 10.56 -7.15
N SER A 28 35.17 10.91 -6.45
CA SER A 28 36.55 10.68 -6.93
C SER A 28 37.09 9.29 -6.58
N GLU A 29 36.67 8.70 -5.47
CA GLU A 29 37.10 7.35 -5.06
C GLU A 29 36.21 6.23 -5.64
N PHE A 30 34.96 6.53 -6.00
CA PHE A 30 34.07 5.58 -6.69
C PHE A 30 34.49 5.28 -8.15
N LYS A 31 35.47 6.01 -8.69
CA LYS A 31 35.99 5.86 -10.07
C LYS A 31 37.13 4.85 -10.22
N SER A 32 37.71 4.34 -9.13
CA SER A 32 38.86 3.42 -9.19
C SER A 32 38.46 1.95 -9.34
N ASN A 33 37.18 1.61 -9.12
CA ASN A 33 36.73 0.22 -9.12
C ASN A 33 36.51 -0.30 -10.55
N THR A 34 37.37 -1.24 -10.97
CA THR A 34 37.44 -1.83 -12.33
C THR A 34 36.15 -2.54 -12.78
N PHE A 35 35.23 -2.82 -11.86
CA PHE A 35 33.95 -3.47 -12.14
C PHE A 35 32.96 -2.58 -12.92
N PHE A 36 32.99 -1.25 -12.74
CA PHE A 36 32.02 -0.33 -13.36
C PHE A 36 32.42 0.22 -14.74
N LYS A 37 33.65 -0.05 -15.23
CA LYS A 37 34.15 0.44 -16.53
C LYS A 37 33.48 -0.17 -17.77
N LYS A 38 32.69 -1.24 -17.61
CA LYS A 38 32.08 -1.96 -18.75
C LYS A 38 30.73 -1.38 -19.22
N ALA A 39 30.21 -0.33 -18.59
CA ALA A 39 28.85 0.17 -18.84
C ALA A 39 28.74 1.57 -19.49
N LEU A 40 29.83 2.18 -19.96
CA LEU A 40 29.75 3.56 -20.47
C LEU A 40 30.56 3.81 -21.77
N PRO A 41 29.95 3.57 -22.94
CA PRO A 41 30.28 4.39 -24.11
C PRO A 41 29.04 4.70 -24.96
N ILE A 42 28.32 5.81 -24.68
CA ILE A 42 27.31 6.36 -25.63
C ILE A 42 27.38 7.91 -25.75
N HIS A 43 28.20 8.61 -24.97
CA HIS A 43 28.00 10.07 -24.78
C HIS A 43 28.82 11.03 -25.65
N LEU A 44 29.36 10.60 -26.80
CA LEU A 44 30.15 11.49 -27.68
C LEU A 44 29.49 11.88 -29.01
N GLU A 45 28.29 11.38 -29.32
CA GLU A 45 27.52 11.80 -30.52
C GLU A 45 26.42 12.84 -30.22
N SER A 46 26.23 13.23 -28.96
CA SER A 46 25.08 14.03 -28.51
C SER A 46 25.26 15.56 -28.60
N GLN A 47 26.44 16.05 -28.98
CA GLN A 47 26.74 17.48 -28.89
C GLN A 47 26.37 18.29 -30.16
N GLU A 48 26.37 17.69 -31.35
CA GLU A 48 25.93 18.39 -32.59
C GLU A 48 24.40 18.39 -32.77
N LEU A 49 23.68 17.42 -32.21
CA LEU A 49 22.22 17.30 -32.34
C LEU A 49 21.47 18.33 -31.47
N SER A 50 22.10 18.82 -30.40
CA SER A 50 21.51 19.77 -29.46
C SER A 50 21.28 21.15 -30.08
N SER A 51 22.20 21.61 -30.94
CA SER A 51 22.15 22.96 -31.51
C SER A 51 20.99 23.16 -32.48
N ARG A 52 20.60 22.10 -33.22
CA ARG A 52 19.43 22.12 -34.13
C ARG A 52 18.10 22.03 -33.38
N HIS A 53 18.05 21.28 -32.28
CA HIS A 53 16.85 21.14 -31.45
C HIS A 53 16.45 22.43 -30.72
N VAL A 54 17.43 23.28 -30.38
CA VAL A 54 17.19 24.57 -29.70
C VAL A 54 16.57 25.61 -30.65
N LEU A 55 17.03 25.65 -31.91
CA LEU A 55 16.50 26.56 -32.93
C LEU A 55 15.07 26.20 -33.37
N GLU A 56 14.74 24.90 -33.45
CA GLU A 56 13.38 24.45 -33.76
C GLU A 56 12.37 24.78 -32.64
N LYS A 57 12.84 24.82 -31.39
CA LYS A 57 12.03 25.18 -30.21
C LYS A 57 11.69 26.68 -30.15
N ALA A 58 12.49 27.53 -30.78
CA ALA A 58 12.30 28.98 -30.79
C ALA A 58 11.28 29.46 -31.85
N LEU A 59 10.96 28.63 -32.84
CA LEU A 59 10.10 28.99 -33.98
C LEU A 59 8.65 28.49 -33.88
N LYS A 60 8.24 27.85 -32.77
CA LYS A 60 6.84 27.45 -32.56
C LYS A 60 6.09 28.53 -31.76
N PRO A 61 4.89 28.95 -32.20
CA PRO A 61 4.10 29.95 -31.48
C PRO A 61 3.75 29.44 -30.08
N HIS A 62 3.75 30.35 -29.11
CA HIS A 62 3.55 30.11 -27.68
C HIS A 62 2.17 29.44 -27.42
N LYS A 63 2.10 28.11 -27.50
CA LYS A 63 1.03 27.34 -26.85
C LYS A 63 1.25 27.46 -25.36
N THR A 64 0.29 28.04 -24.65
CA THR A 64 0.18 27.93 -23.19
C THR A 64 0.40 26.46 -22.81
N ASN A 65 1.47 26.17 -22.06
CA ASN A 65 1.72 24.83 -21.53
C ASN A 65 0.60 24.49 -20.53
N GLU A 66 -0.54 24.02 -21.03
CA GLU A 66 -1.58 23.44 -20.19
C GLU A 66 -1.02 22.16 -19.57
N ILE A 67 -0.88 22.16 -18.24
CA ILE A 67 -0.40 20.98 -17.50
C ILE A 67 -1.49 19.91 -17.56
N LEU A 68 -1.24 18.89 -18.38
CA LEU A 68 -2.09 17.70 -18.50
C LEU A 68 -1.68 16.67 -17.45
N ILE A 69 -2.67 16.11 -16.76
CA ILE A 69 -2.47 15.06 -15.76
C ILE A 69 -2.85 13.74 -16.42
N LYS A 70 -1.94 12.77 -16.37
CA LYS A 70 -2.22 11.40 -16.83
C LYS A 70 -2.99 10.66 -15.75
N CYS A 71 -4.11 10.05 -16.11
CA CYS A 71 -4.80 9.15 -15.20
C CYS A 71 -5.36 7.89 -15.85
N THR A 72 -5.45 6.85 -15.06
CA THR A 72 -6.16 5.61 -15.39
C THR A 72 -7.48 5.61 -14.61
N GLU A 73 -8.61 5.47 -15.30
CA GLU A 73 -9.96 5.48 -14.72
C GLU A 73 -10.54 4.06 -14.70
N PHE A 74 -10.98 3.61 -13.52
CA PHE A 74 -11.76 2.39 -13.32
C PHE A 74 -13.23 2.75 -13.17
N ASP A 75 -14.10 1.92 -13.76
CA ASP A 75 -15.54 2.08 -13.67
C ASP A 75 -16.15 1.37 -12.46
N ALA A 76 -17.47 1.48 -12.31
CA ALA A 76 -18.23 0.91 -11.20
C ALA A 76 -18.21 -0.64 -11.17
N SER A 77 -17.94 -1.28 -12.31
CA SER A 77 -17.79 -2.73 -12.39
C SER A 77 -16.37 -3.18 -12.02
N GLY A 78 -15.44 -2.24 -11.85
CA GLY A 78 -14.03 -2.49 -11.62
C GLY A 78 -13.22 -2.69 -12.90
N GLY A 79 -13.81 -2.47 -14.07
CA GLY A 79 -13.13 -2.53 -15.35
C GLY A 79 -12.32 -1.25 -15.63
N VAL A 80 -11.24 -1.39 -16.40
CA VAL A 80 -10.44 -0.24 -16.83
C VAL A 80 -11.15 0.47 -17.99
N LYS A 81 -11.58 1.71 -17.77
CA LYS A 81 -12.28 2.53 -18.76
C LYS A 81 -11.33 3.37 -19.60
N VAL A 82 -10.32 3.94 -18.95
CA VAL A 82 -9.31 4.78 -19.59
C VAL A 82 -7.94 4.38 -19.05
N VAL A 83 -6.98 4.12 -19.94
CA VAL A 83 -5.58 3.88 -19.57
C VAL A 83 -4.77 5.11 -19.93
N SER A 84 -4.11 5.72 -18.94
CA SER A 84 -3.18 6.83 -19.18
C SER A 84 -3.77 8.01 -19.98
N GLY A 85 -5.05 8.31 -19.76
CA GLY A 85 -5.71 9.44 -20.41
C GLY A 85 -5.17 10.76 -19.90
N GLU A 86 -5.03 11.75 -20.78
CA GLU A 86 -4.55 13.08 -20.44
C GLU A 86 -5.71 14.03 -20.18
N PHE A 87 -5.78 14.58 -18.97
CA PHE A 87 -6.88 15.44 -18.53
C PHE A 87 -6.36 16.78 -18.04
N LYS A 88 -7.11 17.85 -18.34
CA LYS A 88 -6.83 19.15 -17.76
C LYS A 88 -7.17 19.13 -16.27
N LYS A 89 -6.33 19.79 -15.47
CA LYS A 89 -6.52 19.95 -14.03
C LYS A 89 -7.89 20.56 -13.68
N ALA A 90 -8.30 21.59 -14.43
CA ALA A 90 -9.59 22.25 -14.24
C ALA A 90 -10.77 21.30 -14.49
N ASP A 91 -10.68 20.47 -15.53
CA ASP A 91 -11.72 19.49 -15.89
C ASP A 91 -11.84 18.41 -14.82
N LEU A 92 -10.72 17.91 -14.28
CA LEU A 92 -10.71 16.97 -13.16
C LEU A 92 -11.32 17.58 -11.88
N CYS A 93 -10.99 18.83 -11.58
CA CYS A 93 -11.60 19.57 -10.47
C CYS A 93 -13.12 19.65 -10.60
N SER A 94 -13.60 20.09 -11.77
CA SER A 94 -15.02 20.27 -12.03
C SER A 94 -15.78 18.94 -12.05
N LYS A 95 -15.24 17.92 -12.74
CA LYS A 95 -15.87 16.60 -12.92
C LYS A 95 -15.89 15.79 -11.63
N HIS A 96 -14.88 15.92 -10.77
CA HIS A 96 -14.74 15.10 -9.57
C HIS A 96 -14.99 15.83 -8.25
N GLY A 97 -15.39 17.11 -8.28
CA GLY A 97 -15.69 17.89 -7.07
C GLY A 97 -14.46 18.16 -6.22
N LEU A 98 -13.29 18.29 -6.86
CA LEU A 98 -12.01 18.51 -6.19
C LEU A 98 -11.69 19.99 -6.14
N LEU A 99 -11.10 20.42 -5.04
CA LEU A 99 -10.57 21.78 -4.94
C LEU A 99 -9.22 21.85 -5.67
N PRO A 100 -8.85 22.97 -6.32
CA PRO A 100 -7.55 23.12 -6.97
C PRO A 100 -6.33 22.84 -6.05
N ARG A 101 -6.51 23.06 -4.73
CA ARG A 101 -5.51 22.72 -3.69
C ARG A 101 -5.33 21.22 -3.46
N ASP A 102 -6.36 20.42 -3.70
CA ASP A 102 -6.33 18.97 -3.53
C ASP A 102 -5.46 18.35 -4.64
N LEU A 103 -5.59 18.87 -5.86
CA LEU A 103 -4.77 18.48 -7.00
C LEU A 103 -3.32 18.96 -6.89
N ARG A 104 -2.98 19.96 -6.06
CA ARG A 104 -1.57 20.41 -5.89
C ARG A 104 -0.65 19.30 -5.36
N LYS A 105 -1.18 18.31 -4.64
CA LYS A 105 -0.44 17.11 -4.19
C LYS A 105 -0.21 16.07 -5.30
N ILE A 106 -0.94 16.19 -6.40
CA ILE A 106 -0.97 15.25 -7.53
C ILE A 106 -0.21 15.84 -8.74
N ASP A 107 -0.35 17.15 -8.92
CA ASP A 107 0.08 17.99 -10.05
C ASP A 107 1.58 18.24 -10.10
N THR A 108 2.28 18.07 -8.97
CA THR A 108 3.70 18.33 -8.92
C THR A 108 4.46 17.05 -9.17
N GLY A 109 5.24 16.99 -10.25
CA GLY A 109 6.39 16.08 -10.41
C GLY A 109 7.44 16.19 -9.29
N ILE A 110 7.13 16.91 -8.21
CA ILE A 110 7.79 16.91 -6.92
C ILE A 110 7.16 15.77 -6.12
N GLN A 111 7.96 14.74 -5.84
CA GLN A 111 7.65 13.68 -4.89
C GLN A 111 7.40 14.27 -3.49
N SER A 112 6.21 14.84 -3.27
CA SER A 112 5.77 15.17 -1.92
C SER A 112 5.49 13.86 -1.20
N LEU A 113 6.51 13.36 -0.48
CA LEU A 113 6.48 12.13 0.32
C LEU A 113 5.51 12.18 1.49
N VAL A 114 4.85 13.34 1.76
CA VAL A 114 3.89 13.46 2.85
C VAL A 114 2.69 12.54 2.59
N PRO A 115 2.53 11.46 3.38
CA PRO A 115 1.39 10.57 3.27
C PRO A 115 0.13 11.36 3.62
N SER A 116 -0.94 11.21 2.84
CA SER A 116 -2.21 11.83 3.19
C SER A 116 -3.41 11.09 2.66
N ILE A 117 -4.40 10.92 3.54
CA ILE A 117 -5.75 10.47 3.22
C ILE A 117 -6.67 11.65 3.50
N LEU A 118 -7.38 12.12 2.48
CA LEU A 118 -8.23 13.30 2.55
C LEU A 118 -9.66 12.92 2.15
N VAL A 119 -10.55 12.90 3.14
CA VAL A 119 -11.98 12.63 2.94
C VAL A 119 -12.69 13.90 2.48
N ARG A 120 -13.44 13.79 1.38
CA ARG A 120 -14.35 14.82 0.84
C ARG A 120 -15.78 14.25 0.81
N LYS A 121 -16.76 15.11 0.54
CA LYS A 121 -18.19 14.73 0.54
C LYS A 121 -18.52 13.54 -0.39
N SER A 122 -17.82 13.42 -1.51
CA SER A 122 -18.11 12.41 -2.54
C SER A 122 -16.86 11.67 -3.03
N SER A 123 -15.73 11.79 -2.33
CA SER A 123 -14.48 11.16 -2.75
C SER A 123 -13.45 11.09 -1.62
N ILE A 124 -12.52 10.16 -1.74
CA ILE A 124 -11.36 10.04 -0.86
C ILE A 124 -10.12 10.22 -1.72
N LEU A 125 -9.30 11.24 -1.40
CA LEU A 125 -8.04 11.44 -2.08
C LEU A 125 -6.90 10.82 -1.26
N ILE A 126 -6.09 10.00 -1.89
CA ILE A 126 -5.01 9.24 -1.28
C ILE A 126 -3.70 9.58 -1.97
N ASN A 127 -2.70 9.93 -1.17
CA ASN A 127 -1.30 10.06 -1.58
C ASN A 127 -0.46 9.25 -0.61
N LEU A 128 0.00 8.07 -1.03
CA LEU A 128 0.80 7.15 -0.21
C LEU A 128 1.94 6.59 -1.08
N LEU A 129 3.18 6.92 -0.74
CA LEU A 129 4.38 6.50 -1.47
C LEU A 129 4.28 6.74 -2.99
N HIS A 130 4.25 5.67 -3.77
CA HIS A 130 4.18 5.67 -5.22
C HIS A 130 2.74 5.77 -5.77
N ILE A 131 1.73 5.70 -4.90
CA ILE A 131 0.31 5.70 -5.28
C ILE A 131 -0.33 7.05 -5.02
N ARG A 132 -0.94 7.60 -6.07
CA ARG A 132 -1.82 8.77 -6.02
C ARG A 132 -3.16 8.35 -6.60
N ALA A 133 -4.19 8.35 -5.75
CA ALA A 133 -5.50 7.83 -6.12
C ALA A 133 -6.63 8.74 -5.67
N LEU A 134 -7.70 8.80 -6.46
CA LEU A 134 -8.98 9.35 -6.07
C LEU A 134 -10.01 8.21 -6.07
N LEU A 135 -10.60 7.94 -4.91
CA LEU A 135 -11.62 6.93 -4.73
C LEU A 135 -12.99 7.58 -4.69
N LYS A 136 -13.95 7.01 -5.40
CA LYS A 136 -15.37 7.32 -5.32
C LYS A 136 -16.15 6.02 -5.06
N ALA A 137 -17.46 6.15 -4.80
CA ALA A 137 -18.35 5.01 -4.64
C ALA A 137 -18.50 4.17 -5.93
N ASP A 138 -18.19 4.76 -7.09
CA ASP A 138 -18.45 4.20 -8.42
C ASP A 138 -17.25 4.27 -9.38
N ALA A 139 -16.11 4.80 -8.94
CA ALA A 139 -14.93 4.93 -9.79
C ALA A 139 -13.64 5.06 -8.98
N VAL A 140 -12.53 4.60 -9.55
CA VAL A 140 -11.18 4.88 -9.06
C VAL A 140 -10.40 5.61 -10.14
N LEU A 141 -9.74 6.71 -9.79
CA LEU A 141 -8.79 7.37 -10.67
C LEU A 141 -7.40 7.25 -10.08
N LEU A 142 -6.46 6.71 -10.85
CA LEU A 142 -5.06 6.66 -10.48
C LEU A 142 -4.28 7.68 -11.30
N PHE A 143 -3.48 8.50 -10.63
CA PHE A 143 -2.74 9.57 -11.27
C PHE A 143 -1.29 9.14 -11.52
N ASN A 144 -0.78 9.49 -12.70
CA ASN A 144 0.61 9.27 -13.11
C ASN A 144 1.04 7.79 -13.02
N VAL A 145 0.19 6.88 -13.51
CA VAL A 145 0.43 5.43 -13.57
C VAL A 145 1.57 5.06 -14.53
N TYR A 146 1.93 5.92 -15.49
CA TYR A 146 3.02 5.70 -16.43
C TYR A 146 4.00 6.87 -16.39
N GLY A 147 5.27 6.60 -16.05
CA GLY A 147 6.36 7.58 -16.09
C GLY A 147 7.26 7.65 -14.85
N SER A 148 7.08 6.78 -13.87
CA SER A 148 8.02 6.59 -12.75
C SER A 148 8.88 5.36 -13.02
N THR A 149 10.11 5.34 -12.52
CA THR A 149 11.16 4.31 -12.74
C THR A 149 10.84 2.90 -12.24
N ASP A 150 9.62 2.64 -11.76
CA ASP A 150 9.17 1.33 -11.26
C ASP A 150 7.88 0.86 -11.95
N THR A 151 8.01 0.55 -13.24
CA THR A 151 6.92 0.05 -14.10
C THR A 151 6.34 -1.29 -13.61
N HIS A 152 7.13 -2.10 -12.91
CA HIS A 152 6.72 -3.45 -12.48
C HIS A 152 5.76 -3.40 -11.30
N THR A 153 6.12 -2.70 -10.20
CA THR A 153 5.25 -2.58 -9.03
C THR A 153 3.91 -1.92 -9.37
N GLN A 154 3.94 -0.94 -10.28
CA GLN A 154 2.73 -0.31 -10.81
C GLN A 154 1.85 -1.29 -11.60
N SER A 155 2.44 -2.16 -12.42
CA SER A 155 1.69 -3.15 -13.22
C SER A 155 1.05 -4.23 -12.33
N VAL A 156 1.78 -4.72 -11.32
CA VAL A 156 1.26 -5.68 -10.33
C VAL A 156 0.12 -5.06 -9.54
N PHE A 157 0.31 -3.85 -9.01
CA PHE A 157 -0.75 -3.12 -8.32
C PHE A 157 -2.00 -2.97 -9.21
N MET A 158 -1.82 -2.70 -10.50
CA MET A 158 -2.95 -2.51 -11.39
C MET A 158 -3.79 -3.76 -11.59
N TYR A 159 -3.12 -4.89 -11.78
CA TYR A 159 -3.78 -6.18 -11.88
C TYR A 159 -4.52 -6.54 -10.58
N ASP A 160 -3.88 -6.36 -9.43
CA ASP A 160 -4.48 -6.67 -8.13
C ASP A 160 -5.68 -5.77 -7.81
N LEU A 161 -5.58 -4.49 -8.13
CA LEU A 161 -6.67 -3.53 -7.97
C LEU A 161 -7.88 -3.92 -8.84
N GLU A 162 -7.66 -4.18 -10.13
CA GLU A 162 -8.72 -4.60 -11.05
C GLU A 162 -9.42 -5.87 -10.53
N GLY A 163 -8.62 -6.87 -10.13
CA GLY A 163 -9.12 -8.13 -9.56
C GLY A 163 -10.01 -7.89 -8.33
N LYS A 164 -9.58 -7.05 -7.38
CA LYS A 164 -10.37 -6.74 -6.18
C LYS A 164 -11.62 -5.93 -6.47
N LEU A 165 -11.58 -5.01 -7.43
CA LEU A 165 -12.75 -4.20 -7.77
C LEU A 165 -13.84 -5.05 -8.44
N ARG A 166 -13.45 -5.97 -9.34
CA ARG A 166 -14.34 -6.84 -10.13
C ARG A 166 -15.02 -7.95 -9.33
N GLN A 167 -14.44 -8.38 -8.20
CA GLN A 167 -15.05 -9.42 -7.34
C GLN A 167 -16.41 -8.98 -6.74
N GLY A 168 -16.71 -7.68 -6.75
CA GLY A 168 -17.99 -7.14 -6.27
C GLY A 168 -18.13 -7.21 -4.75
N SER A 169 -19.13 -6.48 -4.23
CA SER A 169 -19.30 -6.34 -2.77
C SER A 169 -19.63 -7.67 -2.09
N LYS A 170 -20.47 -8.52 -2.71
CA LYS A 170 -20.88 -9.80 -2.11
C LYS A 170 -19.72 -10.78 -1.90
N ALA A 171 -18.84 -10.95 -2.90
CA ALA A 171 -17.70 -11.86 -2.76
C ALA A 171 -16.67 -11.36 -1.73
N MET A 172 -16.58 -10.04 -1.57
CA MET A 172 -15.68 -9.38 -0.61
C MET A 172 -16.34 -9.13 0.76
N GLY A 173 -17.38 -9.91 1.08
CA GLY A 173 -18.13 -9.88 2.33
C GLY A 173 -18.72 -8.51 2.65
N GLY A 174 -19.43 -7.93 1.68
CA GLY A 174 -20.17 -6.69 1.83
C GLY A 174 -19.33 -5.41 1.72
N LEU A 175 -18.02 -5.51 1.47
CA LEU A 175 -17.16 -4.32 1.45
C LEU A 175 -17.53 -3.36 0.30
N PRO A 176 -17.79 -2.06 0.60
CA PRO A 176 -18.02 -1.01 -0.40
C PRO A 176 -16.89 -0.87 -1.41
N TYR A 177 -17.19 -0.34 -2.59
CA TYR A 177 -16.25 -0.24 -3.72
C TYR A 177 -14.98 0.55 -3.35
N GLU A 178 -15.14 1.70 -2.71
CA GLU A 178 -14.07 2.57 -2.25
C GLU A 178 -13.16 1.89 -1.20
N PHE A 179 -13.71 0.99 -0.38
CA PHE A 179 -12.92 0.27 0.62
C PHE A 179 -12.19 -0.93 0.02
N ARG A 180 -12.74 -1.57 -1.02
CA ARG A 180 -11.98 -2.56 -1.81
C ARG A 180 -10.77 -1.92 -2.49
N ALA A 181 -10.95 -0.71 -3.04
CA ALA A 181 -9.85 0.06 -3.62
C ALA A 181 -8.80 0.45 -2.57
N LEU A 182 -9.25 0.95 -1.40
CA LEU A 182 -8.36 1.31 -0.29
C LEU A 182 -7.54 0.10 0.20
N GLU A 183 -8.18 -1.06 0.34
CA GLU A 183 -7.52 -2.32 0.73
C GLU A 183 -6.41 -2.69 -0.27
N ALA A 184 -6.68 -2.62 -1.58
CA ALA A 184 -5.68 -2.87 -2.62
C ALA A 184 -4.48 -1.91 -2.52
N ILE A 185 -4.75 -0.61 -2.31
CA ILE A 185 -3.72 0.42 -2.16
C ILE A 185 -2.84 0.13 -0.93
N LEU A 186 -3.44 -0.21 0.21
CA LEU A 186 -2.69 -0.47 1.44
C LEU A 186 -1.82 -1.73 1.33
N ILE A 187 -2.30 -2.78 0.66
CA ILE A 187 -1.50 -3.99 0.40
C ILE A 187 -0.30 -3.67 -0.49
N SER A 188 -0.50 -2.91 -1.56
CA SER A 188 0.59 -2.53 -2.46
C SER A 188 1.64 -1.66 -1.75
N VAL A 189 1.19 -0.70 -0.93
CA VAL A 189 2.07 0.14 -0.09
C VAL A 189 2.84 -0.69 0.92
N SER A 190 2.18 -1.62 1.63
CA SER A 190 2.84 -2.53 2.58
C SER A 190 3.89 -3.40 1.89
N THR A 191 3.54 -3.95 0.73
CA THR A 191 4.43 -4.81 -0.06
C THR A 191 5.68 -4.05 -0.51
N ALA A 192 5.52 -2.82 -1.01
CA ALA A 192 6.63 -1.97 -1.44
C ALA A 192 7.57 -1.62 -0.26
N LEU A 193 7.01 -1.19 0.89
CA LEU A 193 7.80 -0.90 2.09
C LEU A 193 8.56 -2.13 2.60
N ASN A 194 7.90 -3.29 2.60
CA ASN A 194 8.52 -4.55 3.01
C ASN A 194 9.68 -4.95 2.08
N ALA A 195 9.55 -4.74 0.77
CA ALA A 195 10.61 -5.01 -0.19
C ALA A 195 11.81 -4.07 -0.01
N GLU A 196 11.55 -2.77 0.10
CA GLU A 196 12.58 -1.74 0.28
C GLU A 196 13.34 -1.93 1.60
N MET A 197 12.62 -2.26 2.68
CA MET A 197 13.22 -2.54 3.98
C MET A 197 14.07 -3.81 3.98
N LYS A 198 13.66 -4.88 3.27
CA LYS A 198 14.49 -6.08 3.10
C LYS A 198 15.78 -5.76 2.34
N PHE A 199 15.67 -4.96 1.28
CA PHE A 199 16.82 -4.54 0.48
C PHE A 199 17.81 -3.73 1.33
N LEU A 200 17.33 -2.71 2.04
CA LEU A 200 18.16 -1.90 2.93
C LEU A 200 18.81 -2.72 4.05
N ASN A 201 18.07 -3.65 4.66
CA ASN A 201 18.62 -4.55 5.67
C ASN A 201 19.74 -5.44 5.12
N SER A 202 19.62 -5.93 3.88
CA SER A 202 20.68 -6.71 3.24
C SER A 202 21.93 -5.86 3.00
N LEU A 203 21.75 -4.65 2.50
CA LEU A 203 22.85 -3.73 2.21
C LEU A 203 23.61 -3.34 3.49
N VAL A 204 22.88 -3.02 4.57
CA VAL A 204 23.52 -2.67 5.86
C VAL A 204 24.28 -3.86 6.42
N LYS A 205 23.73 -5.08 6.35
CA LYS A 205 24.44 -6.30 6.79
C LYS A 205 25.72 -6.54 5.99
N GLU A 206 25.68 -6.35 4.68
CA GLU A 206 26.86 -6.51 3.83
C GLU A 206 27.96 -5.52 4.19
N VAL A 207 27.61 -4.24 4.37
CA VAL A 207 28.57 -3.20 4.79
C VAL A 207 29.13 -3.48 6.18
N LEU A 208 28.30 -3.95 7.13
CA LEU A 208 28.76 -4.32 8.46
C LEU A 208 29.76 -5.48 8.43
N LEU A 209 29.47 -6.51 7.63
CA LEU A 209 30.35 -7.66 7.46
C LEU A 209 31.70 -7.26 6.85
N GLN A 210 31.68 -6.38 5.84
CA GLN A 210 32.91 -5.84 5.23
C GLN A 210 33.73 -5.05 6.25
N LEU A 211 33.09 -4.15 7.00
CA LEU A 211 33.79 -3.34 8.00
C LEU A 211 34.34 -4.19 9.16
N GLU A 212 33.62 -5.23 9.59
CA GLU A 212 34.11 -6.20 10.56
C GLU A 212 35.32 -6.98 10.02
N GLU A 213 35.31 -7.38 8.75
CA GLU A 213 36.43 -8.05 8.10
C GLU A 213 37.66 -7.14 7.97
N ASP A 214 37.46 -5.87 7.62
CA ASP A 214 38.52 -4.87 7.49
C ASP A 214 39.18 -4.60 8.85
N ILE A 215 38.40 -4.39 9.92
CA ILE A 215 38.92 -4.21 11.28
C ILE A 215 39.75 -5.42 11.72
N ASN A 216 39.28 -6.63 11.43
CA ASN A 216 39.97 -7.86 11.85
C ASN A 216 41.24 -8.17 11.04
N ARG A 217 41.40 -7.63 9.83
CA ARG A 217 42.51 -7.98 8.92
C ARG A 217 43.51 -6.87 8.69
N GLU A 218 43.08 -5.61 8.75
CA GLU A 218 43.90 -4.45 8.40
C GLU A 218 44.58 -3.84 9.64
N HIS A 219 45.30 -4.67 10.39
CA HIS A 219 46.08 -4.25 11.57
C HIS A 219 47.07 -3.11 11.26
N GLU A 220 47.58 -3.04 10.02
CA GLU A 220 48.44 -1.96 9.55
C GLU A 220 47.71 -0.61 9.47
N ASP A 221 46.48 -0.62 8.95
CA ASP A 221 45.66 0.59 8.85
C ASP A 221 45.18 1.05 10.22
N LEU A 222 44.79 0.12 11.11
CA LEU A 222 44.45 0.42 12.50
C LEU A 222 45.62 1.08 13.25
N ALA A 223 46.84 0.54 13.12
CA ALA A 223 48.03 1.15 13.70
C ALA A 223 48.35 2.52 13.06
N ALA A 224 48.07 2.70 11.77
CA ALA A 224 48.27 3.96 11.06
C ALA A 224 47.29 5.07 11.49
N MET A 225 46.15 4.74 12.11
CA MET A 225 45.19 5.73 12.63
C MET A 225 45.74 6.57 13.80
N TYR A 226 46.83 6.15 14.46
CA TYR A 226 47.47 6.87 15.57
C TYR A 226 48.36 8.03 15.07
N LEU A 227 47.74 9.01 14.40
CA LEU A 227 48.43 10.12 13.74
C LEU A 227 49.25 11.00 14.70
N THR A 228 48.80 11.16 15.95
CA THR A 228 49.52 11.94 16.97
C THR A 228 50.87 11.31 17.32
N GLU A 229 50.93 9.99 17.45
CA GLU A 229 52.18 9.27 17.73
C GLU A 229 53.09 9.26 16.50
N LYS A 230 52.51 9.13 15.30
CA LYS A 230 53.24 9.23 14.03
C LYS A 230 53.89 10.61 13.84
N GLN A 231 53.20 11.68 14.26
CA GLN A 231 53.76 13.05 14.24
C GLN A 231 54.96 13.21 15.19
N GLN A 232 54.98 12.44 16.29
CA GLN A 232 56.08 12.41 17.25
C GLN A 232 57.23 11.47 16.82
N GLY A 233 57.15 10.89 15.62
CA GLY A 233 58.13 9.94 15.10
C GLY A 233 58.07 8.56 15.74
N LYS A 234 57.01 8.26 16.49
CA LYS A 234 56.81 6.97 17.14
C LYS A 234 56.12 6.01 16.17
N ILE A 235 56.73 4.85 15.96
CA ILE A 235 56.16 3.75 15.16
C ILE A 235 55.50 2.78 16.14
N ARG A 236 54.18 2.58 16.02
CA ARG A 236 53.46 1.58 16.82
C ARG A 236 53.65 0.17 16.22
N PRO A 237 53.75 -0.88 17.07
CA PRO A 237 53.63 -2.26 16.62
C PRO A 237 52.25 -2.52 16.02
N LEU A 238 52.18 -3.40 15.02
CA LEU A 238 50.94 -3.77 14.33
C LEU A 238 49.89 -4.40 15.25
N ASN A 239 50.29 -4.98 16.38
CA ASN A 239 49.36 -5.66 17.29
C ASN A 239 48.89 -4.77 18.46
N GLN A 240 49.17 -3.46 18.41
CA GLN A 240 48.90 -2.55 19.53
C GLN A 240 47.89 -1.45 19.14
N HIS A 241 46.70 -1.91 18.78
CA HIS A 241 45.56 -1.08 18.34
C HIS A 241 44.25 -1.40 19.08
N ASP A 242 44.33 -2.05 20.25
CA ASP A 242 43.16 -2.48 21.03
C ASP A 242 42.15 -1.34 21.29
N GLU A 243 42.63 -0.11 21.46
CA GLU A 243 41.77 1.02 21.79
C GLU A 243 40.89 1.46 20.62
N ILE A 244 41.45 1.50 19.40
CA ILE A 244 40.70 1.84 18.18
C ILE A 244 39.80 0.69 17.75
N GLU A 245 40.28 -0.55 17.90
CA GLU A 245 39.50 -1.77 17.63
C GLU A 245 38.25 -1.82 18.50
N LEU A 246 38.40 -1.69 19.83
CA LEU A 246 37.27 -1.67 20.76
C LEU A 246 36.27 -0.53 20.46
N LEU A 247 36.77 0.64 20.05
CA LEU A 247 35.92 1.76 19.66
C LEU A 247 35.10 1.42 18.42
N LEU A 248 35.73 0.88 17.38
CA LEU A 248 35.05 0.53 16.13
C LEU A 248 34.08 -0.64 16.32
N GLU A 249 34.47 -1.67 17.08
CA GLU A 249 33.59 -2.77 17.48
C GLU A 249 32.35 -2.29 18.22
N SER A 250 32.48 -1.30 19.11
CA SER A 250 31.35 -0.72 19.82
C SER A 250 30.33 -0.07 18.88
N TYR A 251 30.78 0.63 17.83
CA TYR A 251 29.88 1.24 16.83
C TYR A 251 29.31 0.22 15.84
N LEU A 252 30.09 -0.81 15.47
CA LEU A 252 29.59 -1.96 14.71
C LEU A 252 28.46 -2.65 15.45
N LYS A 253 28.65 -2.94 16.74
CA LYS A 253 27.64 -3.56 17.60
C LYS A 253 26.38 -2.71 17.71
N GLN A 254 26.53 -1.40 17.91
CA GLN A 254 25.39 -0.49 17.94
C GLN A 254 24.60 -0.51 16.61
N THR A 255 25.29 -0.64 15.48
CA THR A 255 24.63 -0.71 14.17
C THR A 255 23.92 -2.06 13.97
N ASP A 256 24.51 -3.17 14.43
CA ASP A 256 23.84 -4.47 14.42
C ASP A 256 22.56 -4.48 15.28
N GLU A 257 22.60 -3.87 16.48
CA GLU A 257 21.41 -3.71 17.34
C GLU A 257 20.28 -2.92 16.65
N ILE A 258 20.62 -1.88 15.87
CA ILE A 258 19.67 -1.13 15.05
C ILE A 258 19.09 -2.02 13.96
N VAL A 259 19.91 -2.80 13.25
CA VAL A 259 19.46 -3.75 12.23
C VAL A 259 18.51 -4.79 12.82
N GLN A 260 18.82 -5.35 13.99
CA GLN A 260 17.93 -6.27 14.70
C GLN A 260 16.60 -5.61 15.07
N SER A 261 16.63 -4.37 15.56
CA SER A 261 15.42 -3.60 15.90
C SER A 261 14.53 -3.36 14.68
N VAL A 262 15.12 -3.03 13.53
CA VAL A 262 14.38 -2.90 12.25
C VAL A 262 13.77 -4.24 11.84
N ASN A 263 14.52 -5.34 11.94
CA ASN A 263 14.00 -6.69 11.63
C ASN A 263 12.80 -7.07 12.52
N ASN A 264 12.85 -6.73 13.80
CA ASN A 264 11.74 -6.93 14.72
C ASN A 264 10.51 -6.08 14.33
N LEU A 265 10.71 -4.83 13.92
CA LEU A 265 9.63 -3.96 13.43
C LEU A 265 8.97 -4.55 12.16
N VAL A 266 9.76 -5.06 11.22
CA VAL A 266 9.25 -5.74 10.00
C VAL A 266 8.34 -6.90 10.36
N SER A 267 8.79 -7.73 11.32
CA SER A 267 8.04 -8.88 11.79
C SER A 267 6.72 -8.46 12.43
N ASN A 268 6.75 -7.42 13.28
CA ASN A 268 5.56 -6.88 13.92
C ASN A 268 4.54 -6.33 12.91
N ILE A 269 5.00 -5.66 11.85
CA ILE A 269 4.14 -5.15 10.77
C ILE A 269 3.44 -6.31 10.06
N LYS A 270 4.19 -7.35 9.68
CA LYS A 270 3.62 -8.55 9.03
C LYS A 270 2.62 -9.28 9.91
N ASN A 271 2.94 -9.49 11.18
CA ASN A 271 2.02 -10.11 12.14
C ASN A 271 0.73 -9.29 12.26
N THR A 272 0.83 -7.96 12.27
CA THR A 272 -0.33 -7.07 12.30
C THR A 272 -1.15 -7.16 11.00
N GLU A 273 -0.50 -7.22 9.84
CA GLU A 273 -1.16 -7.42 8.54
C GLU A 273 -1.93 -8.74 8.50
N GLU A 274 -1.33 -9.83 8.98
CA GLU A 274 -1.99 -11.13 9.11
C GLU A 274 -3.21 -11.08 10.04
N ILE A 275 -3.08 -10.43 11.20
CA ILE A 275 -4.21 -10.24 12.13
C ILE A 275 -5.33 -9.43 11.46
N VAL A 276 -5.00 -8.33 10.77
CA VAL A 276 -6.00 -7.53 10.05
C VAL A 276 -6.71 -8.37 8.99
N ASN A 277 -5.98 -9.16 8.21
CA ASN A 277 -6.55 -10.05 7.21
C ASN A 277 -7.48 -11.10 7.86
N ILE A 278 -7.07 -11.72 8.97
CA ILE A 278 -7.90 -12.66 9.72
C ILE A 278 -9.19 -11.99 10.23
N VAL A 279 -9.09 -10.77 10.76
CA VAL A 279 -10.25 -10.00 11.26
C VAL A 279 -11.20 -9.62 10.12
N LEU A 280 -10.66 -9.18 8.99
CA LEU A 280 -11.45 -8.87 7.80
C LEU A 280 -12.19 -10.11 7.30
N ASP A 281 -11.51 -11.26 7.19
CA ASP A 281 -12.16 -12.51 6.78
C ASP A 281 -13.20 -13.00 7.79
N ALA A 282 -12.97 -12.79 9.09
CA ALA A 282 -13.96 -13.07 10.13
C ALA A 282 -15.22 -12.19 9.98
N ASN A 283 -15.03 -10.92 9.64
CA ASN A 283 -16.14 -10.00 9.34
C ASN A 283 -16.89 -10.42 8.07
N ARG A 284 -16.18 -10.78 6.99
CA ARG A 284 -16.79 -11.30 5.75
C ARG A 284 -17.63 -12.55 6.03
N ASN A 285 -17.08 -13.48 6.80
CA ASN A 285 -17.77 -14.72 7.20
C ASN A 285 -19.00 -14.43 8.09
N SER A 286 -18.91 -13.45 8.99
CA SER A 286 -20.03 -13.03 9.83
C SER A 286 -21.18 -12.42 9.03
N LEU A 287 -20.87 -11.64 7.99
CA LEU A 287 -21.88 -11.06 7.09
C LEU A 287 -22.56 -12.13 6.24
N MET A 288 -21.79 -13.07 5.66
CA MET A 288 -22.35 -14.21 4.91
C MET A 288 -23.29 -15.05 5.79
N LEU A 289 -22.92 -15.26 7.05
CA LEU A 289 -23.77 -15.96 8.01
C LEU A 289 -25.06 -15.20 8.31
N MET A 290 -24.99 -13.87 8.43
CA MET A 290 -26.16 -13.04 8.68
C MET A 290 -27.14 -13.10 7.50
N GLU A 291 -26.64 -13.02 6.26
CA GLU A 291 -27.44 -13.19 5.03
C GLU A 291 -28.12 -14.57 4.98
N LEU A 292 -27.39 -15.62 5.36
CA LEU A 292 -27.94 -16.98 5.40
C LEU A 292 -29.04 -17.13 6.46
N LYS A 293 -28.89 -16.50 7.65
CA LYS A 293 -29.95 -16.46 8.67
C LYS A 293 -31.20 -15.75 8.18
N VAL A 294 -31.05 -14.60 7.51
CA VAL A 294 -32.17 -13.86 6.90
C VAL A 294 -32.84 -14.71 5.82
N SER A 295 -32.07 -15.39 4.97
CA SER A 295 -32.60 -16.26 3.92
C SER A 295 -33.45 -17.41 4.49
N ILE A 296 -32.99 -18.05 5.58
CA ILE A 296 -33.78 -19.10 6.26
C ILE A 296 -35.08 -18.54 6.84
N LEU A 297 -35.04 -17.34 7.43
CA LEU A 297 -36.24 -16.68 7.94
C LEU A 297 -37.23 -16.39 6.81
N THR A 298 -36.76 -15.87 5.67
CA THR A 298 -37.61 -15.63 4.50
C THR A 298 -38.19 -16.92 3.95
N LEU A 299 -37.43 -18.02 3.90
CA LEU A 299 -37.93 -19.34 3.49
C LEU A 299 -39.03 -19.86 4.44
N ALA A 300 -38.84 -19.70 5.75
CA ALA A 300 -39.84 -20.08 6.76
C ALA A 300 -41.16 -19.30 6.60
N VAL A 301 -41.07 -17.98 6.39
CA VAL A 301 -42.25 -17.14 6.10
C VAL A 301 -42.89 -17.53 4.78
N SER A 302 -42.09 -17.77 3.74
CA SER A 302 -42.57 -18.15 2.40
C SER A 302 -43.31 -19.47 2.40
N SER A 303 -42.85 -20.49 3.15
CA SER A 303 -43.56 -21.76 3.27
C SER A 303 -44.95 -21.61 3.89
N GLY A 304 -45.10 -20.70 4.86
CA GLY A 304 -46.39 -20.39 5.46
C GLY A 304 -47.30 -19.60 4.52
N ALA A 305 -46.71 -18.64 3.78
CA ALA A 305 -47.42 -17.83 2.81
C ALA A 305 -48.00 -18.65 1.65
N ILE A 306 -47.33 -19.73 1.20
CA ILE A 306 -47.85 -20.63 0.16
C ILE A 306 -49.16 -21.29 0.63
N ILE A 307 -49.18 -21.82 1.85
CA ILE A 307 -50.37 -22.49 2.42
C ILE A 307 -51.50 -21.49 2.61
N SER A 308 -51.20 -20.31 3.15
CA SER A 308 -52.16 -19.20 3.27
C SER A 308 -52.69 -18.75 1.92
N GLY A 309 -51.84 -18.70 0.90
CA GLY A 309 -52.20 -18.30 -0.46
C GLY A 309 -53.15 -19.29 -1.12
N LEU A 310 -52.85 -20.60 -1.06
CA LEU A 310 -53.69 -21.66 -1.63
C LEU A 310 -55.09 -21.70 -0.98
N LEU A 311 -55.16 -21.54 0.35
CA LEU A 311 -56.43 -21.53 1.08
C LEU A 311 -57.18 -20.19 0.98
N GLY A 312 -56.48 -19.10 0.64
CA GLY A 312 -57.08 -17.80 0.37
C GLY A 312 -57.62 -17.65 -1.06
N MET A 313 -57.47 -18.67 -1.92
CA MET A 313 -58.08 -18.70 -3.25
C MET A 313 -59.58 -18.97 -3.13
N ASN A 314 -60.37 -18.49 -4.11
CA ASN A 314 -61.82 -18.71 -4.22
C ASN A 314 -62.17 -20.16 -4.62
N LEU A 315 -61.65 -21.13 -3.87
CA LEU A 315 -61.94 -22.56 -3.97
C LEU A 315 -62.96 -22.90 -2.89
N LYS A 316 -64.04 -23.61 -3.24
CA LYS A 316 -65.02 -24.09 -2.24
C LYS A 316 -64.30 -24.99 -1.24
N ASN A 317 -64.11 -24.50 -0.03
CA ASN A 317 -63.55 -25.26 1.06
C ASN A 317 -64.71 -25.61 2.00
N PHE A 318 -65.02 -26.89 2.14
CA PHE A 318 -66.09 -27.38 3.03
C PHE A 318 -65.85 -27.09 4.54
N MET A 319 -64.84 -26.28 4.89
CA MET A 319 -64.50 -25.82 6.24
C MET A 319 -64.95 -24.39 6.54
N GLU A 320 -65.64 -23.70 5.61
CA GLU A 320 -66.08 -22.31 5.75
C GLU A 320 -67.12 -22.09 6.86
N HIS A 321 -67.91 -23.11 7.21
CA HIS A 321 -68.97 -23.01 8.23
C HIS A 321 -68.49 -23.24 9.66
N LEU A 322 -67.21 -23.58 9.87
CA LEU A 322 -66.65 -23.85 11.20
C LEU A 322 -66.10 -22.55 11.83
N PRO A 323 -66.60 -22.11 13.01
CA PRO A 323 -66.15 -20.87 13.65
C PRO A 323 -64.67 -20.89 14.06
N TYR A 324 -64.06 -22.07 14.18
CA TYR A 324 -62.66 -22.25 14.55
C TYR A 324 -61.71 -22.50 13.37
N ALA A 325 -62.20 -22.59 12.13
CA ALA A 325 -61.38 -22.96 10.96
C ALA A 325 -60.24 -21.97 10.69
N PHE A 326 -60.51 -20.66 10.80
CA PHE A 326 -59.51 -19.61 10.62
C PHE A 326 -58.37 -19.71 11.65
N ALA A 327 -58.70 -19.92 12.92
CA ALA A 327 -57.72 -20.08 13.99
C ALA A 327 -56.89 -21.36 13.83
N GLY A 328 -57.51 -22.47 13.41
CA GLY A 328 -56.84 -23.74 13.15
C GLY A 328 -55.82 -23.64 12.01
N ILE A 329 -56.20 -23.04 10.88
CA ILE A 329 -55.32 -22.87 9.71
C ILE A 329 -54.18 -21.90 10.03
N SER A 330 -54.47 -20.78 10.71
CA SER A 330 -53.44 -19.81 11.11
C SER A 330 -52.40 -20.43 12.05
N SER A 331 -52.85 -21.26 13.01
CA SER A 331 -51.98 -22.02 13.89
C SER A 331 -51.13 -23.05 13.14
N LEU A 332 -51.72 -23.77 12.17
CA LEU A 332 -51.00 -24.72 11.33
C LEU A 332 -49.92 -24.03 10.47
N VAL A 333 -50.23 -22.89 9.87
CA VAL A 333 -49.28 -22.10 9.08
C VAL A 333 -48.13 -21.60 9.95
N PHE A 334 -48.44 -21.10 11.15
CA PHE A 334 -47.44 -20.61 12.09
C PHE A 334 -46.53 -21.74 12.59
N THR A 335 -47.09 -22.92 12.90
CA THR A 335 -46.30 -24.07 13.35
C THR A 335 -45.38 -24.59 12.25
N ILE A 336 -45.85 -24.70 11.01
CA ILE A 336 -45.03 -25.13 9.86
C ILE A 336 -43.89 -24.12 9.62
N ALA A 337 -44.18 -22.83 9.58
CA ALA A 337 -43.17 -21.78 9.44
C ALA A 337 -42.12 -21.85 10.56
N THR A 338 -42.57 -22.04 11.80
CA THR A 338 -41.68 -22.16 12.98
C THR A 338 -40.80 -23.40 12.91
N ILE A 339 -41.34 -24.56 12.48
CA ILE A 339 -40.57 -25.80 12.29
C ILE A 339 -39.47 -25.61 11.25
N VAL A 340 -39.81 -25.03 10.09
CA VAL A 340 -38.86 -24.75 9.00
C VAL A 340 -37.76 -23.79 9.49
N GLY A 341 -38.12 -22.71 10.18
CA GLY A 341 -37.17 -21.74 10.73
C GLY A 341 -36.23 -22.36 11.76
N ILE A 342 -36.76 -23.13 12.73
CA ILE A 342 -35.96 -23.81 13.75
C ILE A 342 -35.02 -24.84 13.12
N PHE A 343 -35.52 -25.65 12.18
CA PHE A 343 -34.70 -26.65 11.49
C PHE A 343 -33.55 -25.99 10.74
N GLY A 344 -33.83 -24.93 9.99
CA GLY A 344 -32.82 -24.17 9.27
C GLY A 344 -31.76 -23.58 10.20
N LEU A 345 -32.17 -22.89 11.27
CA LEU A 345 -31.24 -22.30 12.24
C LEU A 345 -30.41 -23.35 13.00
N LYS A 346 -30.99 -24.52 13.32
CA LYS A 346 -30.26 -25.65 13.93
C LYS A 346 -29.21 -26.21 12.98
N LYS A 347 -29.53 -26.34 11.69
CA LYS A 347 -28.61 -26.84 10.67
C LYS A 347 -27.40 -25.90 10.51
N ILE A 348 -27.61 -24.58 10.51
CA ILE A 348 -26.51 -23.59 10.54
C ILE A 348 -25.61 -23.82 11.75
N LYS A 349 -26.18 -23.85 12.96
CA LYS A 349 -25.39 -24.00 14.20
C LYS A 349 -24.55 -25.28 14.20
N LYS A 350 -25.04 -26.36 13.58
CA LYS A 350 -24.30 -27.61 13.40
C LYS A 350 -23.12 -27.45 12.43
N ILE A 351 -23.35 -26.81 11.28
CA ILE A 351 -22.30 -26.55 10.28
C ILE A 351 -21.19 -25.67 10.87
N GLN A 352 -21.55 -24.60 11.59
CA GLN A 352 -20.58 -23.70 12.23
C GLN A 352 -19.68 -24.41 13.24
N ARG A 353 -20.25 -25.33 14.06
CA ARG A 353 -19.45 -26.12 15.00
C ARG A 353 -18.43 -27.00 14.30
N LEU A 354 -18.79 -27.61 13.17
CA LEU A 354 -17.88 -28.48 12.41
C LEU A 354 -16.76 -27.69 11.73
N THR A 355 -17.06 -26.48 11.23
CA THR A 355 -16.04 -25.60 10.63
C THR A 355 -15.04 -25.07 11.67
N LEU A 356 -15.49 -24.76 12.90
CA LEU A 356 -14.61 -24.34 13.99
C LEU A 356 -13.65 -25.48 14.40
N TRP A 357 -14.16 -26.71 14.50
CA TRP A 357 -13.32 -27.88 14.83
C TRP A 357 -12.28 -28.21 13.75
N GLY A 358 -12.57 -27.93 12.48
CA GLY A 358 -11.61 -28.06 11.38
C GLY A 358 -10.49 -27.01 11.43
N LYS A 359 -10.74 -25.82 11.98
CA LYS A 359 -9.74 -24.75 12.11
C LYS A 359 -8.77 -25.00 13.26
N ASP A 360 -9.25 -25.53 14.39
CA ASP A 360 -8.41 -25.84 15.56
C ASP A 360 -7.36 -26.93 15.24
N HIS A 361 -7.69 -27.91 14.41
CA HIS A 361 -6.74 -28.95 13.97
C HIS A 361 -5.69 -28.46 12.97
N MET A 362 -5.90 -27.34 12.29
CA MET A 362 -4.89 -26.75 11.40
C MET A 362 -3.92 -25.83 12.15
N ILE A 363 -4.35 -25.22 13.26
CA ILE A 363 -3.51 -24.34 14.08
C ILE A 363 -2.53 -25.14 14.96
N VAL A 364 -2.89 -26.36 15.38
CA VAL A 364 -2.03 -27.22 16.20
C VAL A 364 -0.94 -27.94 15.38
N LYS A 365 -0.96 -27.84 14.05
CA LYS A 365 -0.03 -28.54 13.14
C LYS A 365 0.98 -27.65 12.41
N ARG A 366 1.10 -26.36 12.73
CA ARG A 366 2.09 -25.46 12.12
C ARG A 366 3.03 -24.85 13.13
#